data_AF-A0A5N8H6M7-F1
#
_entry.id   AF-A0A5N8H6M7-F1
#
_cell.length_a   1.000
_cell.length_b   1.000
_cell.length_c   1.000
_cell.angle_alpha   90.00
_cell.angle_beta   90.00
_cell.angle_gamma   90.00
#
_symmetry.space_group_name_H-M   'P 1'
#
loop_
_entity.id
_entity.type
_entity.pdbx_description
1 polymer ?
#
loop_
_entity_poly.entity_id
_entity_poly.type
_entity_poly.pdbx_seq_one_letter_code
_entity_poly.pdbx_strand_id
1 'polypeptide(L)' 'GGFFVVPLNALLQERGKKSVGAGNAIAVQNLGENSAMLLMLGIYSLAVMIGIPVVPIGIGFGALFALAITALWIWQRRH' A
#
# COMPACT_ATOMS: atom_id res chain seq x y z
N GLY A 1 11.02 -8.19 3.24
CA GLY A 1 10.00 -7.12 3.20
C GLY A 1 10.43 -5.82 3.83
N GLY A 2 11.15 -5.84 4.96
CA GLY A 2 11.43 -4.63 5.76
C GLY A 2 12.36 -3.58 5.15
N PHE A 3 13.19 -3.92 4.15
CA PHE A 3 14.14 -2.97 3.56
C PHE A 3 13.49 -1.75 2.90
N PHE A 4 12.26 -1.88 2.38
CA PHE A 4 11.54 -0.76 1.76
C PHE A 4 10.42 -0.22 2.64
N VAL A 5 9.73 -1.09 3.37
CA VAL A 5 8.59 -0.69 4.22
C VAL A 5 9.05 0.11 5.43
N VAL A 6 10.15 -0.28 6.09
CA VAL A 6 10.63 0.41 7.30
C VAL A 6 11.14 1.82 6.97
N PRO A 7 11.97 2.04 5.92
CA PRO A 7 12.36 3.40 5.55
C PRO A 7 11.21 4.25 5.02
N LEU A 8 10.24 3.67 4.30
CA LEU A 8 9.08 4.42 3.80
C LEU A 8 8.25 4.97 4.95
N ASN A 9 7.95 4.15 5.96
CA ASN A 9 7.20 4.59 7.13
C ASN A 9 7.98 5.67 7.89
N ALA A 10 9.30 5.54 8.02
CA ALA A 10 10.13 6.58 8.62
C ALA A 10 10.05 7.91 7.84
N LEU A 11 10.11 7.87 6.50
CA LEU A 11 9.98 9.06 5.65
C LEU A 11 8.59 9.71 5.77
N LEU A 12 7.52 8.92 5.78
CA LEU A 12 6.15 9.41 5.99
C LEU A 12 6.00 10.00 7.40
N GLN A 13 6.65 9.41 8.41
CA GLN A 13 6.62 9.93 9.78
C GLN A 13 7.39 11.25 9.86
N GLU A 14 8.53 11.38 9.18
CA GLU A 14 9.28 12.63 9.15
C GLU A 14 8.51 13.75 8.43
N ARG A 15 7.87 13.43 7.30
CA ARG A 15 6.99 14.37 6.59
C ARG A 15 5.78 14.77 7.44
N GLY A 16 5.13 13.79 8.06
CA GLY A 16 3.99 14.02 8.96
C GLY A 16 4.37 14.79 10.22
N LYS A 17 5.57 14.57 10.78
CA LYS A 17 6.11 15.37 11.89
C LYS A 17 6.15 16.86 11.55
N LYS A 18 6.57 17.18 10.32
CA LYS A 18 6.66 18.56 9.82
C LYS A 18 5.30 19.19 9.52
N SER A 19 4.24 18.40 9.26
CA SER A 19 2.91 18.92 8.89
C SER A 19 1.87 18.85 10.02
N VAL A 20 1.73 17.70 10.68
CA VAL A 20 0.65 17.39 11.64
C VAL A 20 1.14 17.01 13.03
N GLY A 21 2.46 16.94 13.24
CA GLY A 21 3.09 16.54 14.49
C GLY A 21 3.34 15.02 14.59
N ALA A 22 4.31 14.63 15.43
CA ALA A 22 4.83 13.25 15.48
C ALA A 22 3.79 12.19 15.82
N GLY A 23 2.99 12.41 16.86
CA GLY A 23 1.96 11.44 17.30
C GLY A 23 0.85 11.28 16.28
N ASN A 24 0.38 12.39 15.70
CA ASN A 24 -0.66 12.38 14.67
C ASN A 24 -0.18 11.71 13.38
N ALA A 25 1.09 11.92 12.98
CA ALA A 25 1.67 11.26 11.82
C ALA A 25 1.71 9.73 11.95
N ILE A 26 2.04 9.22 13.14
CA ILE A 26 2.04 7.78 13.44
C ILE A 26 0.61 7.24 13.46
N ALA A 27 -0.33 7.96 14.08
CA ALA A 27 -1.73 7.55 14.12
C ALA A 27 -2.35 7.46 12.72
N VAL A 28 -2.09 8.43 11.85
CA VAL A 28 -2.57 8.43 10.46
C VAL A 28 -1.95 7.30 9.65
N GLN A 29 -0.67 6.99 9.85
CA GLN A 29 -0.04 5.84 9.19
C GLN A 29 -0.65 4.52 9.61
N ASN A 30 -0.80 4.31 10.91
CA ASN A 30 -1.38 3.08 11.43
C ASN A 30 -2.83 2.89 10.95
N LEU A 31 -3.62 3.96 10.95
CA LEU A 31 -4.99 3.93 10.42
C LEU A 31 -5.02 3.63 8.93
N GLY A 32 -4.13 4.25 8.15
CA GLY A 32 -4.03 4.01 6.71
C GLY A 32 -3.61 2.58 6.37
N GLU A 33 -2.56 2.08 7.02
CA GLU A 33 -2.06 0.71 6.84
C GLU A 33 -3.10 -0.34 7.23
N ASN A 34 -3.74 -0.19 8.40
CA ASN A 34 -4.76 -1.11 8.86
C ASN A 34 -6.00 -1.08 7.97
N SER A 35 -6.43 0.11 7.53
CA SER A 35 -7.58 0.24 6.61
C SER A 35 -7.29 -0.41 5.26
N ALA A 36 -6.09 -0.21 4.71
CA ALA A 36 -5.66 -0.84 3.46
C ALA A 36 -5.61 -2.37 3.60
N MET A 37 -5.11 -2.88 4.73
CA MET A 37 -5.09 -4.32 5.01
C MET A 37 -6.51 -4.90 5.10
N LEU A 38 -7.43 -4.23 5.80
CA LEU A 38 -8.83 -4.64 5.91
C LEU A 38 -9.53 -4.64 4.55
N LEU A 39 -9.32 -3.60 3.73
CA LEU A 39 -9.87 -3.54 2.38
C LEU A 39 -9.34 -4.66 1.49
N MET A 40 -8.03 -4.89 1.51
CA MET A 40 -7.40 -5.95 0.72
C MET A 40 -7.91 -7.32 1.14
N LEU A 41 -8.02 -7.58 2.45
CA LEU A 41 -8.57 -8.82 2.99
C LEU A 41 -10.05 -8.98 2.63
N GLY A 42 -10.83 -7.91 2.67
CA GLY A 42 -12.25 -7.92 2.29
C GLY A 42 -12.43 -8.26 0.81
N ILE A 43 -11.69 -7.59 -0.08
CA ILE A 43 -11.71 -7.87 -1.53
C ILE A 43 -11.26 -9.30 -1.81
N TYR A 44 -10.17 -9.74 -1.19
CA TYR A 44 -9.67 -11.11 -1.32
C TYR A 44 -10.72 -12.14 -0.87
N SER A 45 -11.33 -11.92 0.29
CA SER A 45 -12.34 -12.83 0.84
C SER A 45 -13.58 -12.90 -0.05
N LEU A 46 -14.05 -11.76 -0.58
CA LEU A 46 -15.16 -11.71 -1.53
C LEU A 46 -14.82 -12.45 -2.84
N ALA A 47 -13.62 -12.29 -3.38
CA ALA A 47 -13.18 -12.97 -4.60
C ALA A 47 -13.17 -14.50 -4.42
N VAL A 48 -12.65 -14.98 -3.28
CA VAL A 48 -12.68 -16.42 -2.95
C VAL A 48 -14.11 -16.90 -2.69
N MET A 49 -14.95 -16.09 -2.04
CA MET A 49 -16.34 -16.42 -1.74
C MET A 49 -17.17 -16.66 -3.02
N ILE A 50 -16.93 -15.88 -4.09
CA ILE A 50 -17.59 -16.08 -5.39
C ILE A 50 -16.90 -17.13 -6.26
N GLY A 51 -15.96 -17.89 -5.70
CA GLY A 51 -15.33 -19.05 -6.34
C GLY A 51 -14.16 -18.72 -7.28
N ILE A 52 -13.59 -17.51 -7.22
CA ILE A 52 -12.41 -17.19 -8.03
C ILE A 52 -11.21 -17.99 -7.48
N PRO A 53 -10.50 -18.75 -8.33
CA PRO A 53 -9.31 -19.47 -7.90
C PRO A 53 -8.22 -18.50 -7.43
N VAL A 54 -7.44 -18.91 -6.42
CA VAL A 54 -6.44 -18.06 -5.77
C VAL A 54 -5.31 -17.61 -6.72
N VAL A 55 -4.98 -18.43 -7.72
CA VAL A 55 -3.92 -18.12 -8.69
C VAL A 55 -4.22 -16.86 -9.53
N PRO A 56 -5.37 -16.74 -10.22
CA PRO A 56 -5.82 -15.50 -10.86
C PRO A 56 -5.83 -14.28 -9.95
N ILE A 57 -6.21 -14.43 -8.68
CA ILE A 57 -6.21 -13.33 -7.70
C ILE A 57 -4.77 -12.83 -7.48
N GLY A 58 -3.82 -13.75 -7.27
CA GLY A 58 -2.40 -13.41 -7.11
C GLY A 58 -1.81 -12.74 -8.35
N ILE A 59 -2.13 -13.23 -9.55
CA ILE A 59 -1.71 -12.62 -10.81
C ILE A 59 -2.27 -11.21 -10.96
N GLY A 60 -3.55 -11.01 -10.63
CA GLY A 60 -4.20 -9.69 -10.67
C GLY A 60 -3.53 -8.68 -9.75
N PHE A 61 -3.24 -9.06 -8.51
CA PHE A 61 -2.49 -8.21 -7.58
C PHE A 61 -1.08 -7.89 -8.09
N GLY A 62 -0.35 -8.90 -8.59
CA GLY A 62 0.99 -8.70 -9.15
C GLY A 62 1.01 -7.73 -10.33
N ALA A 63 0.06 -7.87 -11.26
CA ALA A 63 -0.11 -6.96 -12.38
C ALA A 63 -0.44 -5.53 -11.92
N LEU A 64 -1.34 -5.37 -10.95
CA LEU A 64 -1.69 -4.07 -10.38
C LEU A 64 -0.46 -3.37 -9.75
N PHE A 65 0.35 -4.10 -8.96
CA PHE A 65 1.59 -3.56 -8.42
C PHE A 65 2.60 -3.19 -9.51
N ALA A 66 2.79 -4.05 -10.52
CA ALA A 66 3.71 -3.78 -11.62
C ALA A 66 3.31 -2.51 -12.41
N LEU A 67 2.01 -2.34 -12.68
CA LEU A 67 1.47 -1.15 -13.34
C LEU A 67 1.65 0.10 -12.49
N ALA A 68 1.36 0.04 -11.18
CA ALA A 68 1.53 1.18 -10.29
C ALA A 68 3.00 1.64 -10.21
N ILE A 69 3.93 0.70 -10.05
CA ILE A 69 5.37 1.00 -10.02
C ILE A 69 5.82 1.58 -11.37
N THR A 70 5.38 0.99 -12.48
CA THR A 70 5.72 1.48 -13.82
C THR A 70 5.18 2.89 -14.06
N ALA A 71 3.94 3.18 -13.65
CA ALA A 71 3.34 4.50 -13.76
C ALA A 71 4.11 5.54 -12.93
N LEU A 72 4.46 5.22 -11.68
CA LEU A 72 5.30 6.07 -10.82
C LEU A 72 6.67 6.32 -11.43
N TRP A 73 7.28 5.29 -12.01
CA TRP A 73 8.59 5.41 -12.66
C TRP A 73 8.56 6.30 -13.91
N ILE A 74 7.51 6.19 -14.72
CA ILE A 74 7.30 7.07 -15.87
C ILE A 74 7.07 8.51 -15.40
N TRP A 75 6.26 8.70 -14.36
CA TRP A 75 6.00 10.03 -13.78
C TRP A 75 7.28 10.68 -13.25
N GLN A 76 8.10 9.92 -12.51
CA GLN A 76 9.40 10.38 -12.00
C GLN A 76 10.40 10.68 -13.11
N ARG A 77 10.31 10.02 -14.27
CA ARG A 77 11.19 10.33 -15.42
C ARG A 77 10.76 11.58 -16.20
N ARG A 78 9.50 12.00 -16.06
CA ARG A 78 8.94 13.17 -16.74
C ARG A 78 9.10 14.47 -15.94
N HIS A 79 9.39 14.38 -14.64
CA HIS A 79 9.65 15.49 -13.73
C HIS A 79 11.11 15.46 -13.25
#